data_AF-A0A3D1E6F4-F1
#
_entry.id   AF-A0A3D1E6F4-F1
#
_cell.length_a   1.000
_cell.length_b   1.000
_cell.length_c   1.000
_cell.angle_alpha   90.00
_cell.angle_beta   90.00
_cell.angle_gamma   90.00
#
_symmetry.space_group_name_H-M   'P 1'
#
loop_
_entity.id
_entity.type
_entity.pdbx_description
1 polymer ?
#
loop_
_entity_poly.entity_id
_entity_poly.type
_entity_poly.pdbx_seq_one_letter_code
_entity_poly.pdbx_strand_id
1 'polypeptide(L)' 'MKQVINPTFTKTLNCRGQLVVLDKPVVMGIVNLTPDSFYDQSRKQGVEEAIQQAL' A
#
# COMPACT_ATOMS: atom_id res chain seq x y z
N MET A 1 20.55 19.60 27.33
CA MET A 1 20.07 18.55 26.40
C MET A 1 18.71 18.98 25.89
N LYS A 2 18.58 19.39 24.63
CA LYS A 2 17.29 19.82 24.06
C LYS A 2 16.52 18.56 23.67
N GLN A 3 15.38 18.33 24.30
CA GLN A 3 14.42 17.34 23.81
C GLN A 3 14.03 17.75 22.40
N VAL A 4 14.44 16.93 21.42
CA VAL A 4 13.92 17.00 20.06
C VAL A 4 12.49 16.50 20.13
N ILE A 5 11.54 17.40 20.39
CA ILE A 5 10.12 17.10 20.24
C ILE A 5 9.85 17.04 18.73
N ASN A 6 9.98 15.86 18.13
CA ASN A 6 9.35 15.63 16.84
C ASN A 6 7.84 15.70 17.11
N PRO A 7 7.10 16.67 16.56
CA PRO A 7 5.67 16.67 16.75
C PRO A 7 5.13 15.44 16.02
N THR A 8 4.66 14.44 16.78
CA THR A 8 3.96 13.28 16.23
C THR A 8 2.60 13.75 15.73
N PHE A 9 2.59 14.42 14.57
CA PHE A 9 1.37 14.75 13.86
C PHE A 9 0.81 13.43 13.32
N THR A 10 -0.16 12.88 14.05
CA THR A 10 -0.94 11.73 13.62
C THR A 10 -1.79 12.17 12.43
N LYS A 11 -1.35 11.83 11.21
CA LYS A 11 -2.12 12.06 9.99
C LYS A 11 -2.98 10.84 9.72
N THR A 12 -4.19 11.07 9.24
CA THR A 12 -5.09 10.00 8.80
C THR A 12 -5.42 10.18 7.32
N LEU A 13 -5.34 9.11 6.54
CA LEU A 13 -5.83 9.07 5.17
C LEU A 13 -7.19 8.38 5.16
N ASN A 14 -8.21 9.05 4.62
CA ASN A 14 -9.52 8.45 4.42
C ASN A 14 -9.58 7.78 3.04
N CYS A 15 -9.61 6.44 3.05
CA CYS A 15 -9.80 5.60 1.88
C CYS A 15 -11.27 5.14 1.82
N ARG A 16 -12.17 6.00 1.32
CA ARG A 16 -13.61 5.69 1.16
C ARG A 16 -14.29 5.17 2.44
N GLY A 17 -14.00 5.78 3.59
CA GLY A 17 -14.55 5.40 4.90
C GLY A 17 -13.62 4.52 5.72
N GLN A 18 -12.57 3.95 5.12
CA GLN A 18 -11.51 3.27 5.84
C GLN A 18 -10.42 4.28 6.21
N LEU A 19 -10.26 4.55 7.51
CA LEU A 19 -9.22 5.44 8.00
C LEU A 19 -7.90 4.69 8.16
N VAL A 20 -6.86 5.13 7.45
CA VAL A 20 -5.49 4.66 7.60
C VAL A 20 -4.72 5.66 8.46
N VAL A 21 -4.22 5.22 9.60
CA VAL A 21 -3.41 6.05 10.52
C VAL A 21 -1.96 6.00 10.09
N LEU A 22 -1.34 7.17 9.92
CA LEU A 22 0.04 7.37 9.46
C LEU A 22 0.94 7.87 10.61
N ASP A 23 0.78 7.29 11.80
CA ASP A 23 1.60 7.56 12.99
C ASP A 23 2.97 6.86 12.93
N LYS A 24 3.09 5.87 12.05
CA LYS A 24 4.31 5.13 11.70
C LYS A 24 4.36 4.91 10.18
N PRO A 25 5.52 4.52 9.62
CA PRO A 25 5.60 4.12 8.22
C PRO A 25 4.60 2.99 7.92
N VAL A 26 3.83 3.14 6.85
CA VAL A 26 2.85 2.15 6.38
C VAL A 26 3.31 1.60 5.04
N VAL A 27 3.08 0.29 4.83
CA VAL A 27 3.41 -0.39 3.58
C VAL A 27 2.14 -0.52 2.73
N MET A 28 2.24 -0.18 1.45
CA MET A 28 1.19 -0.39 0.46
C MET A 28 1.61 -1.54 -0.48
N GLY A 29 0.80 -2.59 -0.55
CA GLY A 29 0.99 -3.66 -1.52
C GLY A 29 0.74 -3.14 -2.94
N ILE A 30 1.62 -3.49 -3.87
CA ILE A 30 1.46 -3.17 -5.29
C ILE A 30 0.80 -4.36 -5.98
N VAL A 31 -0.32 -4.12 -6.65
CA VAL A 31 -1.01 -5.10 -7.49
C VAL A 31 -1.05 -4.56 -8.92
N ASN A 32 -0.24 -5.14 -9.80
CA ASN A 32 -0.15 -4.75 -11.21
C ASN A 32 -1.17 -5.54 -12.04
N LEU A 33 -1.89 -4.86 -12.93
CA LEU A 33 -2.89 -5.46 -13.82
C LEU A 33 -2.50 -5.35 -15.30
N THR A 34 -1.33 -4.79 -15.60
CA THR A 34 -0.85 -4.63 -16.98
C THR A 34 -0.14 -5.90 -17.45
N PRO A 35 -0.36 -6.34 -18.69
CA PRO A 35 0.33 -7.49 -19.27
C PRO A 35 1.78 -7.17 -19.71
N ASP A 36 2.31 -5.99 -19.38
CA ASP A 36 3.60 -5.45 -19.88
C ASP A 36 4.82 -5.89 -19.08
N SER A 37 4.64 -6.76 -18.10
CA SER A 37 5.74 -7.21 -17.25
C SER A 37 6.53 -8.32 -17.95
N PHE A 38 7.81 -8.03 -18.23
CA PHE A 38 8.77 -8.84 -19.02
C PHE A 38 9.09 -10.24 -18.42
N TYR A 39 8.47 -10.62 -17.30
CA TYR A 39 8.71 -11.87 -16.60
C TYR A 39 7.48 -12.79 -16.71
N ASP A 40 7.64 -14.00 -17.24
CA ASP A 40 6.48 -14.86 -17.58
C ASP A 40 5.60 -15.25 -16.39
N GLN A 41 6.11 -15.27 -15.15
CA GLN A 41 5.27 -15.52 -13.95
C GLN A 41 4.57 -14.26 -13.39
N SER A 42 4.83 -13.09 -13.95
CA SER A 42 4.21 -11.82 -13.51
C SER A 42 2.96 -11.44 -14.30
N ARG A 43 2.64 -12.19 -15.36
CA ARG A 43 1.41 -12.00 -16.15
C ARG A 43 0.21 -12.50 -15.36
N LYS A 44 -0.27 -11.68 -14.43
CA LYS A 44 -1.57 -11.83 -13.79
C LYS A 44 -2.61 -11.24 -14.74
N GLN A 45 -3.19 -12.07 -15.60
CA GLN A 45 -4.04 -11.65 -16.73
C GLN A 45 -5.50 -11.42 -16.31
N GLY A 46 -5.90 -11.90 -15.12
CA GLY A 46 -7.29 -11.88 -14.67
C GLY A 46 -7.51 -11.26 -13.28
N VAL A 47 -8.73 -10.77 -13.06
CA VAL A 47 -9.21 -10.24 -11.77
C VAL A 47 -9.02 -11.23 -10.63
N GLU A 48 -9.24 -12.53 -10.90
CA GLU A 48 -9.12 -13.60 -9.92
C GLU A 48 -7.68 -13.75 -9.39
N GLU A 49 -6.69 -13.70 -10.28
CA GLU A 49 -5.29 -13.82 -9.89
C GLU A 49 -4.79 -12.59 -9.12
N ALA A 50 -5.34 -11.41 -9.45
CA ALA A 50 -5.09 -10.17 -8.72
C ALA A 50 -5.69 -10.21 -7.31
N ILE A 51 -6.88 -10.78 -7.15
CA ILE A 51 -7.50 -11.00 -5.84
C ILE A 51 -6.66 -11.98 -5.02
N GLN A 52 -6.21 -13.09 -5.60
CA GLN A 52 -5.38 -14.07 -4.90
C GLN A 52 -4.05 -13.47 -4.41
N GLN A 53 -3.47 -12.51 -5.13
CA GLN A 53 -2.25 -11.82 -4.70
C GLN A 53 -2.50 -10.79 -3.58
N ALA A 54 -3.72 -10.27 -3.48
CA ALA A 54 -4.09 -9.26 -2.49
C ALA A 54 -4.58 -9.85 -1.15
N LEU A 55 -4.90 -11.15 -1.13
CA LEU A 55 -5.34 -11.92 0.05
C LEU A 55 -4.15 -12.60 0.74
#